data_AF-A0A661NWX0-F1
#
_entry.id   AF-A0A661NWX0-F1
#
_cell.length_a   1.000
_cell.length_b   1.000
_cell.length_c   1.000
_cell.angle_alpha   90.00
_cell.angle_beta   90.00
_cell.angle_gamma   90.00
#
_symmetry.space_group_name_H-M   'P 1'
#
loop_
_entity.id
_entity.type
_entity.pdbx_description
1 polymer ?
#
loop_
_entity_poly.entity_id
_entity_poly.type
_entity_poly.pdbx_seq_one_letter_code
_entity_poly.pdbx_strand_id
1 'polypeptide(L)'
;MASKLIALAGLLVLAVTPVQQRQQAIADPEILEHLPAAASPLARALAGQSLRCFPGKFTRLPNSEKVTLAGRQFDFDGLTLTARAGDADGVVTLGVLGALKDFESETRLALAEYLKRFTNAGIDALVLAGDIAASEGEMVQLMLSACTGRWPVLVLSGNSESRAAFNRAVLAAMKVCPDIVNLDLFPRVDLGGATLLALGGYHDRRFVHQRSGCLYGQAQIERLATLLPEAKTATGPVVFLSHGPPLGDGPRALDRAVEGGNVGDPLLASFLV
;
A
#
# COMPACT_ATOMS: atom_id res chain seq x y z
N MET A 1 -41.55 -56.90 10.21
CA MET A 1 -41.47 -55.62 9.47
C MET A 1 -40.58 -54.67 10.27
N ALA A 2 -39.32 -54.52 9.89
CA ALA A 2 -38.37 -53.62 10.55
C ALA A 2 -37.84 -52.64 9.49
N SER A 3 -38.34 -51.40 9.53
CA SER A 3 -37.85 -50.31 8.69
C SER A 3 -36.62 -49.70 9.36
N LYS A 4 -35.45 -49.85 8.73
CA LYS A 4 -34.22 -49.16 9.12
C LYS A 4 -34.26 -47.73 8.56
N LEU A 5 -34.39 -46.73 9.44
CA LEU A 5 -34.02 -45.35 9.14
C LEU A 5 -32.49 -45.25 9.21
N ILE A 6 -31.86 -44.92 8.09
CA ILE A 6 -30.46 -44.49 8.03
C ILE A 6 -30.47 -42.96 8.14
N ALA A 7 -29.97 -42.43 9.25
CA ALA A 7 -29.76 -41.00 9.42
C ALA A 7 -28.48 -40.58 8.68
N LEU A 8 -28.63 -39.85 7.57
CA LEU A 8 -27.54 -39.14 6.91
C LEU A 8 -27.16 -37.93 7.79
N ALA A 9 -26.07 -38.04 8.55
CA ALA A 9 -25.44 -36.88 9.19
C ALA A 9 -24.65 -36.11 8.12
N GLY A 10 -25.28 -35.13 7.48
CA GLY A 10 -24.59 -34.21 6.57
C GLY A 10 -23.67 -33.28 7.34
N LEU A 11 -22.36 -33.38 7.09
CA LEU A 11 -21.35 -32.46 7.61
C LEU A 11 -21.52 -31.10 6.92
N LEU A 12 -22.18 -30.16 7.58
CA LEU A 12 -22.35 -28.80 7.08
C LEU A 12 -21.03 -28.04 7.22
N VAL A 13 -20.23 -27.99 6.16
CA VAL A 13 -19.05 -27.12 6.11
C VAL A 13 -19.56 -25.68 5.93
N LEU A 14 -19.62 -24.93 7.03
CA LEU A 14 -19.93 -23.50 6.97
C LEU A 14 -18.79 -22.79 6.25
N ALA A 15 -19.09 -22.17 5.10
CA ALA A 15 -18.13 -21.36 4.39
C ALA A 15 -17.72 -20.16 5.27
N VAL A 16 -16.42 -20.02 5.54
CA VAL A 16 -15.86 -18.88 6.26
C VAL A 16 -16.05 -17.62 5.41
N THR A 17 -16.64 -16.58 5.99
CA THR A 17 -16.82 -15.31 5.27
C THR A 17 -15.47 -14.61 5.05
N PRO A 18 -15.31 -13.76 4.02
CA PRO A 18 -14.08 -13.00 3.81
C PRO A 18 -13.66 -12.17 5.03
N VAL A 19 -14.64 -11.63 5.77
CA VAL A 19 -14.40 -10.86 7.00
C VAL A 19 -13.83 -11.76 8.10
N GLN A 20 -14.40 -12.95 8.32
CA GLN A 20 -13.88 -13.89 9.31
C GLN A 20 -12.48 -14.39 8.94
N GLN A 21 -12.25 -14.69 7.67
CA GLN A 21 -10.94 -15.12 7.17
C GLN A 21 -9.88 -14.03 7.38
N ARG A 22 -10.23 -12.76 7.12
CA ARG A 22 -9.35 -11.62 7.42
C ARG A 22 -9.07 -11.49 8.92
N GLN A 23 -10.08 -11.61 9.78
CA GLN A 23 -9.87 -11.53 11.24
C GLN A 23 -8.98 -12.67 11.77
N GLN A 24 -9.16 -13.88 11.23
CA GLN A 24 -8.25 -15.00 11.53
C GLN A 24 -6.83 -14.68 11.08
N ALA A 25 -6.64 -14.13 9.88
CA ALA A 25 -5.32 -13.76 9.36
C ALA A 25 -4.67 -12.59 10.11
N ILE A 26 -5.45 -11.71 10.74
CA ILE A 26 -4.92 -10.68 11.64
C ILE A 26 -4.43 -11.32 12.95
N ALA A 27 -5.16 -12.30 13.48
CA ALA A 27 -4.76 -12.99 14.70
C ALA A 27 -3.55 -13.92 14.48
N ASP A 28 -3.52 -14.58 13.34
CA ASP A 28 -2.50 -15.54 12.93
C ASP A 28 -2.22 -15.38 11.42
N PRO A 29 -1.17 -14.61 11.04
CA PRO A 29 -0.85 -14.39 9.64
C PRO A 29 -0.32 -15.64 8.91
N GLU A 30 0.12 -16.68 9.63
CA GLU A 30 0.66 -17.90 9.02
C GLU A 30 -0.41 -18.66 8.22
N ILE A 31 -1.69 -18.52 8.59
CA ILE A 31 -2.79 -19.15 7.84
C ILE A 31 -2.81 -18.72 6.37
N LEU A 32 -2.28 -17.53 6.06
CA LEU A 32 -2.23 -17.01 4.70
C LEU A 32 -1.32 -17.85 3.80
N GLU A 33 -0.33 -18.57 4.35
CA GLU A 33 0.55 -19.46 3.58
C GLU A 33 -0.22 -20.58 2.88
N HIS A 34 -1.32 -21.02 3.48
CA HIS A 34 -2.18 -22.08 2.96
C HIS A 34 -3.27 -21.58 2.01
N LEU A 35 -3.45 -20.27 1.90
CA LEU A 35 -4.42 -19.69 0.98
C LEU A 35 -3.87 -19.56 -0.44
N PRO A 36 -4.73 -19.72 -1.46
CA PRO A 36 -4.32 -19.50 -2.84
C PRO A 36 -3.81 -18.07 -3.04
N ALA A 37 -2.89 -17.89 -3.99
CA ALA A 37 -2.43 -16.57 -4.37
C ALA A 37 -3.60 -15.72 -4.87
N ALA A 38 -3.55 -14.41 -4.60
CA ALA A 38 -4.53 -13.47 -5.12
C ALA A 38 -4.47 -13.44 -6.65
N ALA A 39 -5.63 -13.56 -7.29
CA ALA A 39 -5.74 -13.65 -8.75
C ALA A 39 -5.85 -12.28 -9.44
N SER A 40 -5.67 -11.16 -8.73
CA SER A 40 -5.82 -9.83 -9.33
C SER A 40 -4.65 -9.47 -10.26
N PRO A 41 -4.86 -8.59 -11.27
CA PRO A 41 -3.77 -8.08 -12.11
C PRO A 41 -2.61 -7.49 -11.29
N LEU A 42 -2.93 -6.73 -10.24
CA LEU A 42 -1.95 -6.14 -9.32
C LEU A 42 -1.11 -7.22 -8.62
N ALA A 43 -1.74 -8.28 -8.10
CA ALA A 43 -1.03 -9.35 -7.41
C ALA A 43 -0.10 -10.12 -8.36
N ARG A 44 -0.53 -10.39 -9.59
CA ARG A 44 0.31 -11.03 -10.61
C ARG A 44 1.52 -10.17 -10.97
N ALA A 45 1.31 -8.88 -11.21
CA ALA A 45 2.38 -7.94 -11.54
C ALA A 45 3.40 -7.78 -10.38
N LEU A 46 2.90 -7.75 -9.14
CA LEU A 46 3.73 -7.68 -7.94
C LEU A 46 4.53 -8.98 -7.71
N ALA A 47 3.93 -10.15 -7.89
CA ALA A 47 4.59 -11.44 -7.68
C ALA A 47 5.86 -11.59 -8.53
N GLY A 48 5.82 -11.16 -9.80
CA GLY A 48 6.98 -11.15 -10.70
C GLY A 48 8.09 -10.15 -10.32
N GLN A 49 7.84 -9.27 -9.35
CA GLN A 49 8.75 -8.21 -8.92
C GLN A 49 9.02 -8.23 -7.41
N SER A 50 8.64 -9.30 -6.71
CA SER A 50 8.68 -9.40 -5.24
C SER A 50 10.05 -9.16 -4.57
N LEU A 51 11.15 -9.25 -5.31
CA LEU A 51 12.50 -8.96 -4.81
C LEU A 51 13.02 -7.56 -5.17
N ARG A 52 12.18 -6.70 -5.77
CA ARG A 52 12.54 -5.35 -6.23
C ARG A 52 11.97 -4.27 -5.31
N CYS A 53 12.66 -3.14 -5.27
CA CYS A 53 12.17 -1.92 -4.62
C CYS A 53 11.41 -1.01 -5.56
N PHE A 54 11.74 -1.06 -6.85
CA PHE A 54 11.22 -0.15 -7.86
C PHE A 54 10.95 -0.94 -9.12
N PRO A 55 10.06 -0.47 -10.00
CA PRO A 55 9.77 -1.13 -11.26
C PRO A 55 11.07 -1.30 -12.04
N GLY A 56 11.37 -2.54 -12.44
CA GLY A 56 12.63 -2.85 -13.11
C GLY A 56 12.81 -2.05 -14.40
N LYS A 57 11.78 -2.09 -15.22
CA LYS A 57 11.54 -1.21 -16.36
C LYS A 57 10.15 -0.61 -16.18
N PHE A 58 9.97 0.66 -16.52
CA PHE A 58 8.64 1.30 -16.58
C PHE A 58 7.94 0.86 -17.88
N THR A 59 7.89 -0.46 -18.09
CA THR A 59 7.27 -1.05 -19.27
C THR A 59 5.81 -1.29 -18.94
N ARG A 60 4.94 -0.63 -19.68
CA ARG A 60 3.51 -0.82 -19.57
C ARG A 60 3.10 -2.13 -20.22
N LEU A 61 2.01 -2.69 -19.72
CA LEU A 61 1.26 -3.75 -20.37
C LEU A 61 0.79 -3.23 -21.74
N PRO A 62 0.80 -4.08 -22.78
CA PRO A 62 0.34 -3.67 -24.11
C PRO A 62 -1.15 -3.31 -24.12
N ASN A 63 -1.93 -3.87 -23.19
CA ASN A 63 -3.32 -3.52 -22.95
C ASN A 63 -3.53 -3.33 -21.45
N SER A 64 -4.25 -2.28 -21.05
CA SER A 64 -4.63 -2.07 -19.66
C SER A 64 -5.60 -3.16 -19.19
N GLU A 65 -5.42 -3.64 -17.97
CA GLU A 65 -6.32 -4.57 -17.31
C GLU A 65 -7.27 -3.82 -16.37
N LYS A 66 -8.52 -4.30 -16.25
CA LYS A 66 -9.48 -3.74 -15.30
C LYS A 66 -9.17 -4.24 -13.90
N VAL A 67 -9.16 -3.33 -12.93
CA VAL A 67 -9.02 -3.63 -11.50
C VAL A 67 -10.18 -2.99 -10.75
N THR A 68 -10.75 -3.71 -9.79
CA THR A 68 -11.74 -3.18 -8.86
C THR A 68 -11.09 -3.05 -7.48
N LEU A 69 -11.10 -1.85 -6.91
CA LEU A 69 -10.60 -1.57 -5.56
C LEU A 69 -11.71 -0.86 -4.79
N ALA A 70 -12.16 -1.46 -3.68
CA ALA A 70 -13.25 -0.96 -2.84
C ALA A 70 -14.50 -0.54 -3.65
N GLY A 71 -14.86 -1.35 -4.64
CA GLY A 71 -16.00 -1.10 -5.54
C GLY A 71 -15.75 -0.09 -6.68
N ARG A 72 -14.61 0.61 -6.68
CA ARG A 72 -14.22 1.56 -7.73
C ARG A 72 -13.44 0.86 -8.85
N GLN A 73 -13.66 1.29 -10.09
CA GLN A 73 -13.02 0.70 -11.27
C GLN A 73 -11.80 1.50 -11.71
N PHE A 74 -10.70 0.80 -11.95
CA PHE A 74 -9.43 1.36 -12.42
C PHE A 74 -8.94 0.62 -13.67
N ASP A 75 -8.23 1.34 -14.52
CA ASP A 75 -7.37 0.79 -15.55
C ASP A 75 -5.95 0.68 -15.02
N PHE A 76 -5.41 -0.54 -15.07
CA PHE A 76 -4.05 -0.85 -14.67
C PHE A 76 -3.20 -1.19 -15.89
N ASP A 77 -2.14 -0.43 -16.12
CA ASP A 77 -1.24 -0.63 -17.27
C ASP A 77 0.10 -1.28 -16.88
N GLY A 78 0.20 -1.91 -15.71
CA GLY A 78 1.45 -2.49 -15.21
C GLY A 78 2.28 -1.57 -14.33
N LEU A 79 2.03 -0.25 -14.39
CA LEU A 79 2.76 0.76 -13.63
C LEU A 79 1.84 1.77 -12.96
N THR A 80 0.72 2.08 -13.61
CA THR A 80 -0.20 3.13 -13.21
C THR A 80 -1.60 2.55 -13.01
N LEU A 81 -2.32 3.10 -12.04
CA LEU A 81 -3.75 2.89 -11.84
C LEU A 81 -4.46 4.19 -12.21
N THR A 82 -5.42 4.12 -13.14
CA THR A 82 -6.22 5.28 -13.56
C THR A 82 -7.68 5.03 -13.28
N ALA A 83 -8.32 5.86 -12.44
CA ALA A 83 -9.75 5.75 -12.18
C ALA A 83 -10.56 5.92 -13.48
N ARG A 84 -11.52 5.02 -13.72
CA ARG A 84 -12.39 5.07 -14.91
C ARG A 84 -13.50 6.10 -14.82
N ALA A 85 -13.80 6.55 -13.61
CA ALA A 85 -14.74 7.61 -13.32
C ALA A 85 -14.04 8.65 -12.45
N GLY A 86 -14.41 9.91 -12.64
CA GLY A 86 -13.99 10.98 -11.73
C GLY A 86 -14.50 10.72 -10.32
N ASP A 87 -13.90 11.40 -9.36
CA ASP A 87 -14.43 11.44 -8.01
C ASP A 87 -15.82 12.09 -8.00
N ALA A 88 -16.74 11.57 -7.18
CA ALA A 88 -18.16 11.90 -7.25
C ALA A 88 -18.45 13.38 -6.92
N ASP A 89 -17.68 13.96 -5.99
CA ASP A 89 -17.78 15.38 -5.64
C ASP A 89 -16.59 16.21 -6.15
N GLY A 90 -15.64 15.56 -6.82
CA GLY A 90 -14.43 16.18 -7.36
C GLY A 90 -13.36 16.51 -6.32
N VAL A 91 -13.52 16.04 -5.07
CA VAL A 91 -12.60 16.27 -3.96
C VAL A 91 -12.05 14.93 -3.49
N VAL A 92 -10.74 14.73 -3.64
CA VAL A 92 -10.08 13.54 -3.08
C VAL A 92 -9.64 13.80 -1.64
N THR A 93 -10.18 13.03 -0.71
CA THR A 93 -9.84 13.03 0.71
C THR A 93 -8.97 11.82 1.05
N LEU A 94 -7.74 12.05 1.49
CA LEU A 94 -6.80 10.99 1.87
C LEU A 94 -6.71 10.83 3.39
N GLY A 95 -6.85 9.60 3.87
CA GLY A 95 -6.33 9.22 5.19
C GLY A 95 -4.84 8.90 5.03
N VAL A 96 -3.98 9.44 5.89
CA VAL A 96 -2.53 9.16 5.84
C VAL A 96 -2.05 8.74 7.21
N LEU A 97 -1.41 7.58 7.27
CA LEU A 97 -0.72 7.06 8.45
C LEU A 97 0.71 6.74 8.06
N GLY A 98 1.67 7.12 8.89
CA GLY A 98 3.08 6.71 8.76
C GLY A 98 3.62 6.34 10.13
N ALA A 99 4.72 5.58 10.15
CA ALA A 99 5.38 5.19 11.39
C ALA A 99 4.45 4.46 12.39
N LEU A 100 3.77 3.40 11.91
CA LEU A 100 3.02 2.48 12.76
C LEU A 100 3.96 1.61 13.62
N LYS A 101 5.11 1.23 13.05
CA LYS A 101 6.27 0.58 13.69
C LYS A 101 6.10 -0.86 14.21
N ASP A 102 4.95 -1.23 14.76
CA ASP A 102 4.71 -2.55 15.36
C ASP A 102 3.22 -2.93 15.37
N PHE A 103 2.89 -4.16 15.79
CA PHE A 103 1.50 -4.59 16.00
C PHE A 103 1.13 -4.72 17.48
N GLU A 104 1.74 -3.91 18.35
CA GLU A 104 1.47 -3.95 19.78
C GLU A 104 0.07 -3.43 20.14
N SER A 105 -0.37 -3.70 21.37
CA SER A 105 -1.71 -3.31 21.82
C SER A 105 -2.01 -1.81 21.69
N GLU A 106 -1.04 -0.95 21.99
CA GLU A 106 -1.18 0.50 21.90
C GLU A 106 -1.35 0.96 20.44
N THR A 107 -0.49 0.46 19.55
CA THR A 107 -0.56 0.75 18.11
C THR A 107 -1.88 0.28 17.50
N ARG A 108 -2.37 -0.90 17.91
CA ARG A 108 -3.68 -1.41 17.45
C ARG A 108 -4.84 -0.53 17.90
N LEU A 109 -4.83 -0.06 19.15
CA LEU A 109 -5.86 0.84 19.67
C LEU A 109 -5.83 2.19 18.94
N ALA A 110 -4.63 2.74 18.72
CA ALA A 110 -4.46 3.98 17.97
C ALA A 110 -4.94 3.82 16.51
N LEU A 111 -4.55 2.75 15.84
CA LEU A 111 -4.97 2.44 14.48
C LEU A 111 -6.50 2.35 14.38
N ALA A 112 -7.16 1.64 15.30
CA ALA A 112 -8.62 1.53 15.31
C ALA A 112 -9.31 2.90 15.46
N GLU A 113 -8.79 3.78 16.33
CA GLU A 113 -9.30 5.15 16.50
C GLU A 113 -9.12 5.99 15.24
N TYR A 114 -7.96 5.92 14.58
CA TYR A 114 -7.74 6.63 13.31
C TYR A 114 -8.64 6.11 12.19
N LEU A 115 -8.82 4.80 12.05
CA LEU A 115 -9.73 4.21 11.06
C LEU A 115 -11.19 4.64 11.27
N LYS A 116 -11.61 4.81 12.53
CA LYS A 116 -12.92 5.40 12.86
C LYS A 116 -13.01 6.86 12.43
N ARG A 117 -11.98 7.67 12.68
CA ARG A 117 -11.93 9.07 12.24
C ARG A 117 -11.97 9.19 10.72
N PHE A 118 -11.21 8.36 10.02
CA PHE A 118 -11.21 8.31 8.55
C PHE A 118 -12.56 7.87 7.98
N THR A 119 -13.22 6.90 8.64
CA THR A 119 -14.60 6.55 8.30
C THR A 119 -15.53 7.75 8.38
N ASN A 120 -15.46 8.50 9.48
CA ASN A 120 -16.32 9.67 9.70
C ASN A 120 -15.98 10.84 8.76
N ALA A 121 -14.71 10.95 8.35
CA ALA A 121 -14.24 11.95 7.41
C ALA A 121 -14.58 11.62 5.95
N GLY A 122 -15.00 10.38 5.65
CA GLY A 122 -15.34 9.97 4.29
C GLY A 122 -14.12 9.92 3.36
N ILE A 123 -13.01 9.33 3.80
CA ILE A 123 -11.80 9.22 2.96
C ILE A 123 -12.05 8.35 1.71
N ASP A 124 -11.35 8.68 0.63
CA ASP A 124 -11.40 7.97 -0.66
C ASP A 124 -10.32 6.91 -0.80
N ALA A 125 -9.20 7.09 -0.09
CA ALA A 125 -8.08 6.17 -0.02
C ALA A 125 -7.32 6.34 1.30
N LEU A 126 -6.75 5.25 1.80
CA LEU A 126 -5.86 5.24 2.96
C LEU A 126 -4.42 5.00 2.50
N VAL A 127 -3.49 5.87 2.89
CA VAL A 127 -2.07 5.74 2.63
C VAL A 127 -1.36 5.25 3.89
N LEU A 128 -0.57 4.18 3.77
CA LEU A 128 0.43 3.76 4.75
C LEU A 128 1.81 4.19 4.23
N ALA A 129 2.33 5.30 4.76
CA ALA A 129 3.47 6.07 4.26
C ALA A 129 4.83 5.59 4.81
N GLY A 130 5.07 4.28 4.75
CA GLY A 130 6.29 3.66 5.24
C GLY A 130 6.38 3.59 6.76
N ASP A 131 7.40 2.87 7.24
CA ASP A 131 7.54 2.50 8.64
C ASP A 131 6.29 1.83 9.22
N ILE A 132 5.71 0.93 8.44
CA ILE A 132 4.58 0.08 8.81
C ILE A 132 5.02 -0.86 9.94
N ALA A 133 6.02 -1.71 9.69
CA ALA A 133 6.64 -2.54 10.71
C ALA A 133 7.97 -3.12 10.22
N ALA A 134 8.81 -3.62 11.13
CA ALA A 134 10.07 -4.26 10.77
C ALA A 134 9.92 -5.73 10.33
N SER A 135 8.90 -6.43 10.82
CA SER A 135 8.66 -7.85 10.52
C SER A 135 7.56 -8.05 9.47
N GLU A 136 7.66 -9.14 8.71
CA GLU A 136 6.67 -9.48 7.67
C GLU A 136 5.27 -9.75 8.25
N GLY A 137 5.20 -10.49 9.36
CA GLY A 137 3.94 -10.80 10.02
C GLY A 137 3.21 -9.55 10.50
N GLU A 138 3.90 -8.64 11.17
CA GLU A 138 3.29 -7.39 11.66
C GLU A 138 2.86 -6.47 10.52
N MET A 139 3.65 -6.39 9.43
CA MET A 139 3.24 -5.67 8.22
C MET A 139 1.92 -6.21 7.67
N VAL A 140 1.77 -7.55 7.57
CA VAL A 140 0.52 -8.18 7.15
C VAL A 140 -0.62 -7.80 8.09
N GLN A 141 -0.42 -7.92 9.40
CA GLN A 141 -1.46 -7.66 10.39
C GLN A 141 -1.95 -6.20 10.35
N LEU A 142 -1.04 -5.23 10.22
CA LEU A 142 -1.37 -3.81 10.09
C LEU A 142 -2.10 -3.52 8.76
N MET A 143 -1.61 -4.05 7.64
CA MET A 143 -2.27 -3.88 6.33
C MET A 143 -3.67 -4.48 6.32
N LEU A 144 -3.86 -5.66 6.91
CA LEU A 144 -5.17 -6.29 7.02
C LEU A 144 -6.10 -5.55 7.97
N SER A 145 -5.57 -4.95 9.05
CA SER A 145 -6.35 -4.11 9.96
C SER A 145 -6.80 -2.81 9.27
N ALA A 146 -5.95 -2.23 8.44
CA ALA A 146 -6.25 -1.04 7.62
C ALA A 146 -7.26 -1.33 6.49
N CYS A 147 -7.29 -2.56 5.99
CA CYS A 147 -8.19 -2.98 4.94
C CYS A 147 -9.61 -3.25 5.46
N THR A 148 -10.49 -2.26 5.34
CA THR A 148 -11.90 -2.41 5.74
C THR A 148 -12.80 -2.84 4.59
N GLY A 149 -12.35 -2.69 3.33
CA GLY A 149 -13.14 -2.88 2.11
C GLY A 149 -13.92 -1.64 1.66
N ARG A 150 -13.74 -0.50 2.36
CA ARG A 150 -14.45 0.77 2.07
C ARG A 150 -13.67 1.72 1.17
N TRP A 151 -12.35 1.60 1.16
CA TRP A 151 -11.44 2.42 0.36
C TRP A 151 -10.20 1.56 0.00
N PRO A 152 -9.51 1.89 -1.11
CA PRO A 152 -8.21 1.30 -1.41
C PRO A 152 -7.19 1.62 -0.32
N VAL A 153 -6.29 0.69 -0.04
CA VAL A 153 -5.17 0.87 0.90
C VAL A 153 -3.88 0.94 0.09
N LEU A 154 -3.29 2.12 0.02
CA LEU A 154 -2.09 2.42 -0.75
C LEU A 154 -0.88 2.36 0.19
N VAL A 155 0.09 1.49 -0.10
CA VAL A 155 1.22 1.24 0.81
C VAL A 155 2.54 1.51 0.10
N LEU A 156 3.46 2.20 0.76
CA LEU A 156 4.84 2.37 0.32
C LEU A 156 5.80 1.96 1.43
N SER A 157 6.99 1.47 1.08
CA SER A 157 8.01 1.12 2.07
C SER A 157 8.71 2.37 2.61
N GLY A 158 9.13 2.33 3.87
CA GLY A 158 10.00 3.30 4.50
C GLY A 158 11.43 2.79 4.66
N ASN A 159 12.11 3.28 5.69
CA ASN A 159 13.49 2.89 5.99
C ASN A 159 13.58 1.66 6.92
N SER A 160 12.47 1.26 7.55
CA SER A 160 12.41 0.09 8.46
C SER A 160 12.14 -1.22 7.73
N GLU A 161 11.58 -1.19 6.52
CA GLU A 161 11.19 -2.38 5.77
C GLU A 161 12.34 -2.96 4.93
N SER A 162 12.35 -4.29 4.80
CA SER A 162 13.13 -5.00 3.80
C SER A 162 12.30 -5.16 2.53
N ARG A 163 12.89 -4.94 1.35
CA ARG A 163 12.17 -5.02 0.06
C ARG A 163 11.40 -6.33 -0.16
N ALA A 164 12.03 -7.46 0.19
CA ALA A 164 11.44 -8.77 -0.03
C ALA A 164 10.32 -9.05 0.98
N ALA A 165 10.53 -8.66 2.24
CA ALA A 165 9.53 -8.84 3.30
C ALA A 165 8.30 -7.96 3.04
N PHE A 166 8.50 -6.69 2.66
CA PHE A 166 7.42 -5.78 2.32
C PHE A 166 6.56 -6.32 1.17
N ASN A 167 7.18 -6.69 0.05
CA ASN A 167 6.43 -7.21 -1.11
C ASN A 167 5.70 -8.52 -0.80
N ARG A 168 6.29 -9.42 0.01
CA ARG A 168 5.62 -10.65 0.44
C ARG A 168 4.46 -10.35 1.39
N ALA A 169 4.62 -9.41 2.32
CA ALA A 169 3.53 -8.97 3.19
C ALA A 169 2.35 -8.43 2.38
N VAL A 170 2.62 -7.59 1.37
CA VAL A 170 1.56 -7.10 0.47
C VAL A 170 0.89 -8.26 -0.28
N LEU A 171 1.65 -9.17 -0.88
CA LEU A 171 1.10 -10.34 -1.59
C LEU A 171 0.26 -11.25 -0.67
N ALA A 172 0.71 -11.45 0.57
CA ALA A 172 -0.01 -12.24 1.56
C ALA A 172 -1.32 -11.55 1.95
N ALA A 173 -1.28 -10.26 2.27
CA ALA A 173 -2.46 -9.47 2.61
C ALA A 173 -3.49 -9.45 1.46
N MET A 174 -3.01 -9.36 0.20
CA MET A 174 -3.86 -9.39 -0.99
C MET A 174 -4.71 -10.66 -1.15
N LYS A 175 -4.34 -11.78 -0.51
CA LYS A 175 -5.11 -13.03 -0.57
C LYS A 175 -6.50 -12.90 0.05
N VAL A 176 -6.66 -11.99 1.03
CA VAL A 176 -7.94 -11.75 1.74
C VAL A 176 -8.37 -10.28 1.71
N CYS A 177 -7.51 -9.39 1.20
CA CYS A 177 -7.80 -7.98 0.97
C CYS A 177 -7.31 -7.55 -0.43
N PRO A 178 -8.13 -7.67 -1.48
CA PRO A 178 -7.73 -7.30 -2.84
C PRO A 178 -7.55 -5.79 -3.06
N ASP A 179 -7.93 -4.96 -2.08
CA ASP A 179 -7.94 -3.49 -2.17
C ASP A 179 -6.58 -2.84 -1.84
N ILE A 180 -5.54 -3.64 -1.57
CA ILE A 180 -4.19 -3.13 -1.29
C ILE A 180 -3.43 -2.88 -2.59
N VAL A 181 -2.76 -1.72 -2.66
CA VAL A 181 -1.91 -1.30 -3.78
C VAL A 181 -0.50 -1.02 -3.27
N ASN A 182 0.50 -1.68 -3.86
CA ASN A 182 1.91 -1.43 -3.61
C ASN A 182 2.40 -0.23 -4.45
N LEU A 183 2.59 0.92 -3.81
CA LEU A 183 3.04 2.15 -4.43
C LEU A 183 4.53 2.16 -4.79
N ASP A 184 5.35 1.26 -4.24
CA ASP A 184 6.76 1.15 -4.62
C ASP A 184 6.91 0.66 -6.07
N LEU A 185 6.00 -0.22 -6.49
CA LEU A 185 5.99 -0.83 -7.81
C LEU A 185 4.91 -0.28 -8.74
N PHE A 186 3.88 0.37 -8.19
CA PHE A 186 2.83 1.05 -8.94
C PHE A 186 2.77 2.53 -8.54
N PRO A 187 3.79 3.34 -8.91
CA PRO A 187 4.05 4.64 -8.31
C PRO A 187 3.07 5.74 -8.73
N ARG A 188 2.16 5.50 -9.68
CA ARG A 188 1.13 6.48 -10.08
C ARG A 188 -0.26 5.92 -9.86
N VAL A 189 -1.06 6.64 -9.08
CA VAL A 189 -2.48 6.33 -8.86
C VAL A 189 -3.30 7.59 -9.09
N ASP A 190 -4.08 7.62 -10.17
CA ASP A 190 -5.07 8.65 -10.43
C ASP A 190 -6.41 8.22 -9.83
N LEU A 191 -6.89 9.03 -8.88
CA LEU A 191 -8.12 8.81 -8.11
C LEU A 191 -9.34 9.54 -8.71
N GLY A 192 -9.23 10.12 -9.90
CA GLY A 192 -10.35 10.79 -10.58
C GLY A 192 -10.63 12.22 -10.09
N GLY A 193 -9.73 12.79 -9.31
CA GLY A 193 -9.80 14.16 -8.78
C GLY A 193 -8.49 14.64 -8.15
N ALA A 194 -7.52 13.73 -8.00
CA ALA A 194 -6.12 14.00 -7.71
C ALA A 194 -5.29 12.82 -8.23
N THR A 195 -4.04 13.08 -8.62
CA THR A 195 -3.08 12.02 -8.97
C THR A 195 -1.98 11.93 -7.94
N LEU A 196 -1.77 10.73 -7.43
CA LEU A 196 -0.68 10.41 -6.51
C LEU A 196 0.54 9.98 -7.33
N LEU A 197 1.70 10.53 -6.99
CA LEU A 197 3.01 10.03 -7.41
C LEU A 197 3.80 9.62 -6.18
N ALA A 198 4.23 8.37 -6.11
CA ALA A 198 4.84 7.81 -4.92
C ALA A 198 6.29 7.36 -5.14
N LEU A 199 7.10 7.52 -4.09
CA LEU A 199 8.45 6.99 -4.01
C LEU A 199 8.69 6.35 -2.63
N GLY A 200 8.73 5.03 -2.62
CA GLY A 200 9.10 4.26 -1.43
C GLY A 200 10.60 4.22 -1.15
N GLY A 201 10.94 3.75 0.04
CA GLY A 201 12.30 3.62 0.55
C GLY A 201 12.87 4.92 1.11
N TYR A 202 14.20 4.99 1.14
CA TYR A 202 14.95 6.12 1.66
C TYR A 202 16.13 6.48 0.77
N HIS A 203 16.62 7.72 0.81
CA HIS A 203 17.80 8.11 0.01
C HIS A 203 19.11 7.75 0.71
N ASP A 204 19.17 7.87 2.04
CA ASP A 204 20.40 7.75 2.80
C ASP A 204 20.51 6.40 3.54
N ARG A 205 21.54 5.64 3.18
CA ARG A 205 21.84 4.33 3.77
C ARG A 205 21.98 4.36 5.28
N ARG A 206 22.46 5.45 5.87
CA ARG A 206 22.70 5.57 7.32
C ARG A 206 21.41 5.41 8.12
N PHE A 207 20.27 5.74 7.52
CA PHE A 207 18.96 5.65 8.15
C PHE A 207 18.18 4.40 7.76
N VAL A 208 18.67 3.57 6.82
CA VAL A 208 17.99 2.32 6.45
C VAL A 208 18.35 1.20 7.42
N HIS A 209 17.35 0.68 8.13
CA HIS A 209 17.53 -0.30 9.20
C HIS A 209 17.78 -1.72 8.68
N GLN A 210 17.21 -2.06 7.52
CA GLN A 210 17.33 -3.40 6.94
C GLN A 210 18.45 -3.45 5.91
N ARG A 211 19.25 -4.52 5.93
CA ARG A 211 20.36 -4.69 4.96
C ARG A 211 19.86 -4.62 3.52
N SER A 212 18.67 -5.18 3.26
CA SER A 212 17.96 -5.21 1.99
C SER A 212 16.81 -4.19 1.91
N GLY A 213 16.86 -3.11 2.69
CA GLY A 213 15.91 -2.00 2.57
C GLY A 213 16.04 -1.26 1.23
N CYS A 214 15.01 -0.49 0.89
CA CYS A 214 14.94 0.20 -0.38
C CYS A 214 15.68 1.53 -0.35
N LEU A 215 16.64 1.66 -1.27
CA LEU A 215 17.41 2.87 -1.48
C LEU A 215 17.11 3.45 -2.85
N TYR A 216 16.52 4.63 -2.87
CA TYR A 216 16.34 5.37 -4.10
C TYR A 216 17.47 6.40 -4.25
N GLY A 217 17.69 6.86 -5.49
CA GLY A 217 18.57 7.98 -5.78
C GLY A 217 18.14 8.67 -7.06
N GLN A 218 19.06 9.39 -7.68
CA GLN A 218 18.81 10.15 -8.91
C GLN A 218 18.08 9.36 -9.99
N ALA A 219 18.50 8.12 -10.24
CA ALA A 219 17.88 7.28 -11.28
C ALA A 219 16.40 6.95 -11.01
N GLN A 220 15.99 6.82 -9.74
CA GLN A 220 14.59 6.60 -9.38
C GLN A 220 13.77 7.88 -9.52
N ILE A 221 14.34 9.02 -9.15
CA ILE A 221 13.70 10.33 -9.29
C ILE A 221 13.49 10.67 -10.77
N GLU A 222 14.50 10.48 -11.61
CA GLU A 222 14.39 10.67 -13.06
C GLU A 222 13.33 9.76 -13.68
N ARG A 223 13.26 8.49 -13.24
CA ARG A 223 12.20 7.58 -13.67
C ARG A 223 10.83 8.07 -13.24
N LEU A 224 10.67 8.53 -12.00
CA LEU A 224 9.41 9.08 -11.53
C LEU A 224 9.01 10.33 -12.31
N ALA A 225 9.96 11.19 -12.64
CA ALA A 225 9.74 12.38 -13.46
C ALA A 225 9.17 12.06 -14.85
N THR A 226 9.45 10.87 -15.41
CA THR A 226 8.81 10.44 -16.67
C THR A 226 7.29 10.25 -16.58
N LEU A 227 6.74 10.06 -15.38
CA LEU A 227 5.30 9.94 -15.15
C LEU A 227 4.61 11.28 -14.87
N LEU A 228 5.40 12.32 -14.59
CA LEU A 228 4.89 13.63 -14.22
C LEU A 228 4.05 14.31 -15.32
N PRO A 229 4.42 14.25 -16.62
CA PRO A 229 3.60 14.82 -17.68
C PRO A 229 2.18 14.23 -17.69
N GLU A 230 2.05 12.91 -17.58
CA GLU A 230 0.75 12.25 -17.53
C GLU A 230 -0.02 12.57 -16.25
N ALA A 231 0.66 12.61 -15.10
CA ALA A 231 0.06 13.02 -13.84
C ALA A 231 -0.49 14.45 -13.90
N LYS A 232 0.20 15.37 -14.60
CA LYS A 232 -0.26 16.76 -14.81
C LYS A 232 -1.40 16.89 -15.80
N THR A 233 -1.61 15.91 -16.69
CA THR A 233 -2.78 15.88 -17.59
C THR A 233 -4.03 15.30 -16.95
N ALA A 234 -3.90 14.60 -15.81
CA ALA A 234 -5.03 14.09 -15.07
C ALA A 234 -5.85 15.22 -14.44
N THR A 235 -7.08 14.92 -14.04
CA THR A 235 -7.94 15.89 -13.37
C THR A 235 -7.47 16.12 -11.94
N GLY A 236 -7.21 17.38 -11.59
CA GLY A 236 -6.89 17.81 -10.22
C GLY A 236 -5.39 17.92 -9.93
N PRO A 237 -5.01 18.11 -8.65
CA PRO A 237 -3.62 18.30 -8.26
C PRO A 237 -2.82 16.99 -8.35
N VAL A 238 -1.51 17.14 -8.51
CA VAL A 238 -0.55 16.06 -8.30
C VAL A 238 -0.07 16.12 -6.85
N VAL A 239 -0.23 15.01 -6.12
CA VAL A 239 0.25 14.86 -4.74
C VAL A 239 1.43 13.91 -4.75
N PHE A 240 2.58 14.38 -4.27
CA PHE A 240 3.75 13.52 -4.10
C PHE A 240 3.73 12.84 -2.72
N LEU A 241 4.01 11.53 -2.70
CA LEU A 241 4.07 10.71 -1.51
C LEU A 241 5.47 10.10 -1.37
N SER A 242 6.12 10.33 -0.24
CA SER A 242 7.37 9.68 0.11
C SER A 242 7.43 9.42 1.61
N HIS A 243 8.21 8.42 2.00
CA HIS A 243 8.54 8.22 3.41
C HIS A 243 9.58 9.23 3.89
N GLY A 244 10.68 9.37 3.15
CA GLY A 244 11.71 10.38 3.43
C GLY A 244 11.24 11.79 3.07
N PRO A 245 11.50 12.80 3.92
CA PRO A 245 11.13 14.18 3.61
C PRO A 245 12.09 14.79 2.57
N PRO A 246 11.62 15.74 1.75
CA PRO A 246 12.53 16.60 1.00
C PRO A 246 13.37 17.46 1.95
N LEU A 247 14.56 17.84 1.51
CA LEU A 247 15.38 18.83 2.22
C LEU A 247 14.59 20.14 2.37
N GLY A 248 14.44 20.59 3.62
CA GLY A 248 13.69 21.79 3.96
C GLY A 248 14.60 22.91 4.46
N ASP A 249 14.14 24.14 4.30
CA ASP A 249 14.84 25.32 4.77
C ASP A 249 14.22 25.89 6.06
N GLY A 250 15.08 26.38 6.94
CA GLY A 250 14.70 27.16 8.11
C GLY A 250 14.24 26.34 9.33
N PRO A 251 13.81 27.02 10.40
CA PRO A 251 13.55 26.39 11.71
C PRO A 251 12.27 25.54 11.76
N ARG A 252 11.44 25.58 10.72
CA ARG A 252 10.21 24.79 10.60
C ARG A 252 10.35 23.60 9.65
N ALA A 253 11.55 23.37 9.12
CA ALA A 253 11.81 22.24 8.27
C ALA A 253 11.58 20.94 9.07
N LEU A 254 10.81 20.02 8.49
CA LEU A 254 10.42 18.74 9.11
C LEU A 254 11.42 17.62 8.78
N ASP A 255 12.59 17.99 8.31
CA ASP A 255 13.66 17.12 7.82
C ASP A 255 14.78 16.95 8.86
N ARG A 256 14.49 17.19 10.14
CA ARG A 256 15.42 16.96 11.24
C ARG A 256 14.92 15.90 12.19
N ALA A 257 15.73 14.86 12.38
CA ALA A 257 15.51 13.86 13.42
C ALA A 257 16.27 14.27 14.70
N VAL A 258 15.66 14.05 15.86
CA VAL A 258 16.17 14.44 17.20
C VAL A 258 17.61 13.96 17.44
N GLU A 259 18.00 12.84 16.83
CA GLU A 259 19.36 12.27 16.95
C GLU A 259 20.07 12.07 15.60
N GLY A 260 19.36 12.24 14.48
CA GLY A 260 19.87 11.99 13.13
C GLY A 260 20.43 13.22 12.44
N GLY A 261 20.17 14.42 12.96
CA GLY A 261 20.45 15.67 12.26
C GLY A 261 19.52 15.85 11.07
N ASN A 262 20.00 16.45 9.99
CA ASN A 262 19.22 16.62 8.77
C ASN A 262 19.13 15.28 8.02
N VAL A 263 17.89 14.83 7.79
CA VAL A 263 17.50 13.61 7.09
C VAL A 263 16.76 13.89 5.78
N GLY A 264 16.73 15.16 5.37
CA GLY A 264 16.07 15.65 4.18
C GLY A 264 16.85 15.36 2.92
N ASP A 265 16.11 15.04 1.86
CA ASP A 265 16.69 14.71 0.57
C ASP A 265 16.75 15.92 -0.38
N PRO A 266 17.95 16.39 -0.78
CA PRO A 266 18.09 17.48 -1.73
C PRO A 266 17.58 17.16 -3.15
N LEU A 267 17.63 15.89 -3.56
CA LEU A 267 17.13 15.47 -4.86
C LEU A 267 15.60 15.53 -4.89
N LEU A 268 14.94 15.11 -3.81
CA LEU A 268 13.49 15.28 -3.68
C LEU A 268 13.08 16.74 -3.59
N ALA A 269 13.81 17.56 -2.84
CA ALA A 269 13.54 19.00 -2.79
C ALA A 269 13.60 19.62 -4.19
N SER A 270 14.60 19.23 -4.99
CA SER A 270 14.75 19.70 -6.38
C SER A 270 13.65 19.17 -7.31
N PHE A 271 13.15 17.97 -7.09
CA PHE A 271 12.08 17.36 -7.89
C PHE A 271 10.71 18.03 -7.68
N LEU A 272 10.48 18.62 -6.51
CA LEU A 272 9.19 19.20 -6.12
C LEU A 272 8.98 20.65 -6.57
N VAL A 273 10.00 21.29 -7.14
CA VAL A 273 9.97 22.68 -7.64
C VAL A 273 9.82 22.69 -9.16
#